data_AF-A0AAV6WDW4-F1
#
_entry.id   AF-A0AAV6WDW4-F1
#
_cell.length_a   1.000
_cell.length_b   1.000
_cell.length_c   1.000
_cell.angle_alpha   90.00
_cell.angle_beta   90.00
_cell.angle_gamma   90.00
#
_symmetry.space_group_name_H-M   'P 1'
#
loop_
_entity.id
_entity.type
_entity.pdbx_description
1 polymer ?
#
loop_
_entity_poly.entity_id
_entity_poly.type
_entity_poly.pdbx_seq_one_letter_code
_entity_poly.pdbx_strand_id
1 'polypeptide(L)'
;MTLDYSSPYLRGSIAAVLSVLQHSTCPENTVFHFLAIPLHHPHLHSTITSTFPYLHFHLYPFHPSTVHHLISSSVRRALDQPLNYARIYLADLLPPSVTRIIYLDSDLIVVDDISKLWTINLNSNILGAPEYCHANFTHYFTPKFWSNPLFSSIFRFRKPCYFNTGVMVIDLTKWRNHGYTQKLEHWMRIQKRYRIYELGSLPPFLLVFAGKVEGVEHRWNQHGLGGDNIEGLCRDLHPGPVSLLHWSGKGKPWLRLDAKKACTLDYLWAPYDLFRHEFLFSDS
;
A
#
# COMPACT_ATOMS: atom_id res chain seq x y z
N MET A 1 -4.36 6.90 0.25
CA MET A 1 -3.49 6.36 -0.83
C MET A 1 -2.40 7.37 -1.13
N THR A 2 -1.28 6.97 -1.73
CA THR A 2 -0.27 7.90 -2.26
C THR A 2 -0.48 8.12 -3.75
N LEU A 3 -0.39 9.37 -4.22
CA LEU A 3 -0.48 9.70 -5.65
C LEU A 3 0.87 10.19 -6.16
N ASP A 4 1.34 9.54 -7.21
CA ASP A 4 2.56 9.90 -7.91
C ASP A 4 2.25 10.22 -9.37
N TYR A 5 2.16 11.51 -9.68
CA TYR A 5 1.93 11.99 -11.04
C TYR A 5 3.08 11.66 -12.01
N SER A 6 4.29 11.46 -11.49
CA SER A 6 5.50 11.26 -12.29
C SER A 6 5.75 9.80 -12.67
N SER A 7 4.86 8.90 -12.30
CA SER A 7 5.03 7.46 -12.52
C SER A 7 3.75 6.82 -13.04
N PRO A 8 3.86 5.64 -13.68
CA PRO A 8 2.69 4.94 -14.19
C PRO A 8 1.77 4.43 -13.05
N TYR A 9 2.13 4.63 -11.78
CA TYR A 9 1.27 4.31 -10.63
C TYR A 9 0.08 5.26 -10.47
N LEU A 10 0.06 6.43 -11.13
CA LEU A 10 -1.17 7.24 -11.19
C LEU A 10 -2.30 6.45 -11.85
N ARG A 11 -2.00 5.68 -12.92
CA ARG A 11 -2.97 4.82 -13.62
C ARG A 11 -3.57 3.78 -12.68
N GLY A 12 -2.71 3.10 -11.90
CA GLY A 12 -3.15 2.17 -10.86
C GLY A 12 -4.01 2.83 -9.78
N SER A 13 -3.62 4.03 -9.33
CA SER A 13 -4.35 4.80 -8.33
C SER A 13 -5.76 5.19 -8.80
N ILE A 14 -5.89 5.63 -10.05
CA ILE A 14 -7.19 5.96 -10.67
C ILE A 14 -8.06 4.70 -10.78
N ALA A 15 -7.49 3.56 -11.18
CA ALA A 15 -8.19 2.28 -11.21
C ALA A 15 -8.67 1.85 -9.81
N ALA A 16 -7.84 2.02 -8.78
CA ALA A 16 -8.21 1.73 -7.40
C ALA A 16 -9.40 2.59 -6.94
N VAL A 17 -9.36 3.91 -7.21
CA VAL A 17 -10.48 4.82 -6.91
C VAL A 17 -11.75 4.39 -7.64
N LEU A 18 -11.67 4.14 -8.95
CA LEU A 18 -12.82 3.71 -9.74
C LEU A 18 -13.41 2.40 -9.20
N SER A 19 -12.56 1.44 -8.83
CA SER A 19 -13.02 0.17 -8.28
C SER A 19 -13.77 0.33 -6.96
N VAL A 20 -13.30 1.21 -6.06
CA VAL A 20 -14.03 1.53 -4.83
C VAL A 20 -15.38 2.18 -5.15
N LEU A 21 -15.41 3.14 -6.08
CA LEU A 21 -16.66 3.82 -6.45
C LEU A 21 -17.69 2.88 -7.09
N GLN A 22 -17.25 1.94 -7.93
CA GLN A 22 -18.13 0.99 -8.62
C GLN A 22 -18.72 -0.08 -7.70
N HIS A 23 -17.98 -0.51 -6.67
CA HIS A 23 -18.37 -1.63 -5.80
C HIS A 23 -18.91 -1.23 -4.43
N SER A 24 -18.83 0.06 -4.06
CA SER A 24 -19.41 0.55 -2.81
C SER A 24 -20.92 0.70 -2.95
N THR A 25 -21.67 0.28 -1.91
CA THR A 25 -23.13 0.46 -1.89
C THR A 25 -23.53 1.95 -1.85
N CYS A 26 -22.74 2.79 -1.17
CA CYS A 26 -22.95 4.23 -1.05
C CYS A 26 -21.61 4.97 -1.28
N PRO A 27 -21.14 5.11 -2.53
CA PRO A 27 -19.84 5.74 -2.83
C PRO A 27 -19.74 7.19 -2.34
N GLU A 28 -20.85 7.91 -2.26
CA GLU A 28 -20.96 9.29 -1.74
C GLU A 28 -20.52 9.44 -0.27
N ASN A 29 -20.56 8.36 0.51
CA ASN A 29 -20.09 8.33 1.90
C ASN A 29 -18.58 8.10 2.02
N THR A 30 -17.87 7.95 0.90
CA THR A 30 -16.43 7.72 0.88
C THR A 30 -15.68 9.02 0.59
N VAL A 31 -14.72 9.36 1.45
CA VAL A 31 -13.80 10.49 1.24
C VAL A 31 -12.39 9.96 0.99
N PHE A 32 -11.78 10.40 -0.11
CA PHE A 32 -10.43 9.96 -0.48
C PHE A 32 -9.37 10.93 0.04
N HIS A 33 -8.43 10.41 0.83
CA HIS A 33 -7.26 11.15 1.30
C HIS A 33 -6.02 10.73 0.49
N PHE A 34 -5.44 11.68 -0.24
CA PHE A 34 -4.30 11.45 -1.11
C PHE A 34 -3.06 12.18 -0.58
N LEU A 35 -1.94 11.47 -0.48
CA LEU A 35 -0.64 12.03 -0.13
C LEU A 35 0.16 12.18 -1.41
N ALA A 36 0.60 13.40 -1.72
CA ALA A 36 1.28 13.70 -2.98
C ALA A 36 2.35 14.78 -2.82
N ILE A 37 3.32 14.78 -3.74
CA ILE A 37 4.34 15.84 -3.81
C ILE A 37 3.64 17.17 -4.18
N PRO A 38 3.87 18.27 -3.43
CA PRO A 38 3.19 19.56 -3.64
C PRO A 38 3.24 20.08 -5.08
N LEU A 39 4.39 19.93 -5.75
CA LEU A 39 4.58 20.36 -7.13
C LEU A 39 3.55 19.75 -8.10
N HIS A 40 3.05 18.55 -7.81
CA HIS A 40 2.10 17.84 -8.66
C HIS A 40 0.64 18.11 -8.29
N HIS A 41 0.35 18.84 -7.21
CA HIS A 41 -1.03 19.06 -6.72
C HIS A 41 -1.96 19.67 -7.77
N PRO A 42 -1.59 20.72 -8.53
CA PRO A 42 -2.49 21.30 -9.54
C PRO A 42 -2.88 20.30 -10.63
N HIS A 43 -1.89 19.54 -11.13
CA HIS A 43 -2.11 18.51 -12.15
C HIS A 43 -2.97 17.37 -11.61
N LEU A 44 -2.65 16.85 -10.42
CA LEU A 44 -3.44 15.80 -9.77
C LEU A 44 -4.88 16.25 -9.50
N HIS A 45 -5.08 17.47 -9.00
CA HIS A 45 -6.40 18.02 -8.77
C HIS A 45 -7.20 18.10 -10.07
N SER A 46 -6.59 18.63 -11.15
CA SER A 46 -7.21 18.69 -12.46
C SER A 46 -7.58 17.29 -12.97
N THR A 47 -6.64 16.34 -12.93
CA THR A 47 -6.86 14.96 -13.38
C THR A 47 -7.96 14.26 -12.60
N ILE A 48 -7.96 14.37 -11.26
CA ILE A 48 -8.99 13.73 -10.42
C ILE A 48 -10.36 14.35 -10.69
N THR A 49 -10.44 15.69 -10.73
CA THR A 49 -11.72 16.40 -10.95
C THR A 49 -12.28 16.13 -12.35
N SER A 50 -11.43 16.05 -13.38
CA SER A 50 -11.88 15.70 -14.73
C SER A 50 -12.30 14.24 -14.86
N THR A 51 -11.66 13.34 -14.11
CA THR A 51 -11.94 11.89 -14.15
C THR A 51 -13.16 11.53 -13.30
N PHE A 52 -13.29 12.14 -12.12
CA PHE A 52 -14.34 11.87 -11.14
C PHE A 52 -14.93 13.20 -10.62
N PRO A 53 -15.84 13.85 -11.38
CA PRO A 53 -16.33 15.20 -11.07
C PRO A 53 -17.03 15.34 -9.71
N TYR A 54 -17.56 14.25 -9.17
CA TYR A 54 -18.29 14.22 -7.90
C TYR A 54 -17.48 13.57 -6.76
N LEU A 55 -16.19 13.31 -6.95
CA LEU A 55 -15.36 12.68 -5.93
C LEU A 55 -15.11 13.63 -4.76
N HIS A 56 -15.43 13.19 -3.55
CA HIS A 56 -14.98 13.87 -2.34
C HIS A 56 -13.55 13.47 -2.03
N PHE A 57 -12.59 14.40 -2.19
CA PHE A 57 -11.19 14.11 -1.92
C PHE A 57 -10.41 15.28 -1.31
N HIS A 58 -9.28 14.94 -0.68
CA HIS A 58 -8.32 15.89 -0.13
C HIS A 58 -6.90 15.51 -0.57
N LEU A 59 -6.12 16.51 -0.98
CA LEU A 59 -4.69 16.38 -1.28
C LEU A 59 -3.86 16.91 -0.11
N TYR A 60 -2.99 16.07 0.43
CA TYR A 60 -2.07 16.40 1.52
C TYR A 60 -0.63 16.48 0.98
N PRO A 61 0.11 17.55 1.30
CA PRO A 61 1.49 17.69 0.87
C PRO A 61 2.38 16.69 1.59
N PHE A 62 3.10 15.87 0.82
CA PHE A 62 4.19 15.05 1.33
C PHE A 62 5.52 15.56 0.77
N HIS A 63 6.36 16.10 1.64
CA HIS A 63 7.68 16.61 1.27
C HIS A 63 8.72 15.47 1.32
N PRO A 64 9.39 15.13 0.21
CA PRO A 64 10.42 14.08 0.19
C PRO A 64 11.55 14.25 1.21
N SER A 65 11.88 15.50 1.57
CA SER A 65 12.89 15.84 2.58
C SER A 65 12.60 15.23 3.96
N THR A 66 11.33 15.00 4.28
CA THR A 66 10.88 14.37 5.53
C THR A 66 11.51 13.00 5.73
N VAL A 67 11.69 12.23 4.65
CA VAL A 67 12.19 10.84 4.72
C VAL A 67 13.55 10.65 4.07
N HIS A 68 13.99 11.55 3.20
CA HIS A 68 15.23 11.38 2.42
C HIS A 68 16.45 11.06 3.30
N HIS A 69 16.53 11.69 4.48
CA HIS A 69 17.61 11.46 5.44
C HIS A 69 17.49 10.14 6.22
N LEU A 70 16.36 9.44 6.15
CA LEU A 70 16.08 8.16 6.82
C LEU A 70 16.13 6.95 5.87
N ILE A 71 15.90 7.18 4.58
CA ILE A 71 15.91 6.12 3.58
C ILE A 71 17.33 5.58 3.40
N SER A 72 17.41 4.25 3.32
CA SER A 72 18.64 3.50 3.09
C SER A 72 18.51 2.83 1.74
N SER A 73 19.54 2.93 0.90
CA SER A 73 19.52 2.36 -0.45
C SER A 73 19.12 0.87 -0.43
N SER A 74 18.06 0.52 -1.15
CA SER A 74 17.62 -0.86 -1.34
C SER A 74 18.27 -1.46 -2.58
N VAL A 75 18.37 -2.80 -2.61
CA VAL A 75 18.73 -3.55 -3.83
C VAL A 75 17.77 -3.19 -4.98
N ARG A 76 16.51 -2.87 -4.66
CA ARG A 76 15.53 -2.38 -5.63
C ARG A 76 15.39 -0.86 -5.50
N ARG A 77 16.03 -0.09 -6.39
CA ARG A 77 15.96 1.40 -6.40
C ARG A 77 14.54 1.97 -6.35
N ALA A 78 13.55 1.28 -6.92
CA ALA A 78 12.15 1.70 -6.84
C ALA A 78 11.60 1.76 -5.40
N LEU A 79 12.20 0.99 -4.47
CA LEU A 79 11.83 1.00 -3.05
C LEU A 79 12.40 2.18 -2.28
N ASP A 80 13.34 2.93 -2.87
CA ASP A 80 13.94 4.13 -2.28
C ASP A 80 13.11 5.39 -2.54
N GLN A 81 12.04 5.29 -3.33
CA GLN A 81 11.18 6.43 -3.64
C GLN A 81 10.53 6.97 -2.35
N PRO A 82 10.69 8.28 -2.05
CA PRO A 82 10.17 8.89 -0.83
C PRO A 82 8.68 8.64 -0.59
N LEU A 83 7.86 8.64 -1.65
CA LEU A 83 6.42 8.41 -1.54
C LEU A 83 6.07 7.02 -0.99
N ASN A 84 6.93 5.99 -1.14
CA ASN A 84 6.70 4.68 -0.52
C ASN A 84 6.65 4.73 1.02
N TYR A 85 7.28 5.74 1.60
CA TYR A 85 7.35 5.96 3.04
C TYR A 85 6.28 6.94 3.54
N ALA A 86 5.52 7.58 2.65
CA ALA A 86 4.51 8.56 3.02
C ALA A 86 3.42 7.97 3.95
N ARG A 87 3.12 6.67 3.82
CA ARG A 87 2.19 5.95 4.71
C ARG A 87 2.59 5.96 6.19
N ILE A 88 3.87 6.18 6.51
CA ILE A 88 4.35 6.30 7.90
C ILE A 88 3.78 7.55 8.58
N TYR A 89 3.46 8.59 7.80
CA TYR A 89 3.08 9.92 8.28
C TYR A 89 1.58 10.20 8.14
N LEU A 90 0.76 9.18 7.86
CA LEU A 90 -0.69 9.35 7.66
C LEU A 90 -1.34 10.07 8.86
N ALA A 91 -0.98 9.68 10.08
CA ALA A 91 -1.57 10.27 11.27
C ALA A 91 -1.10 11.71 11.53
N ASP A 92 0.08 12.09 11.05
CA ASP A 92 0.63 13.44 11.23
C ASP A 92 0.13 14.40 10.13
N LEU A 93 -0.14 13.88 8.93
CA LEU A 93 -0.57 14.67 7.78
C LEU A 93 -2.09 14.85 7.71
N LEU A 94 -2.87 13.86 8.14
CA LEU A 94 -4.33 13.96 8.13
C LEU A 94 -4.81 14.74 9.35
N PRO A 95 -5.89 15.55 9.21
CA PRO A 95 -6.38 16.39 10.28
C PRO A 95 -6.84 15.56 11.49
N PRO A 96 -6.79 16.10 12.73
CA PRO A 96 -7.18 15.37 13.93
C PRO A 96 -8.62 14.83 13.91
N SER A 97 -9.52 15.48 13.17
CA SER A 97 -10.90 15.03 12.97
C SER A 97 -11.00 13.68 12.24
N VAL A 98 -9.99 13.29 11.47
CA VAL A 98 -9.91 11.96 10.86
C VAL A 98 -9.28 11.00 11.87
N THR A 99 -10.13 10.18 12.47
CA THR A 99 -9.76 9.27 13.57
C THR A 99 -9.49 7.84 13.10
N ARG A 100 -9.98 7.46 11.91
CA ARG A 100 -9.87 6.12 11.33
C ARG A 100 -9.78 6.21 9.81
N ILE A 101 -8.98 5.34 9.20
CA ILE A 101 -8.84 5.24 7.74
C ILE A 101 -8.71 3.79 7.27
N ILE A 102 -9.02 3.56 5.98
CA ILE A 102 -8.51 2.41 5.23
C ILE A 102 -7.37 2.92 4.36
N TYR A 103 -6.18 2.37 4.53
CA TYR A 103 -5.06 2.59 3.64
C TYR A 103 -5.10 1.56 2.51
N LEU A 104 -4.96 2.04 1.27
CA LEU A 104 -4.89 1.26 0.04
C LEU A 104 -3.62 1.69 -0.73
N ASP A 105 -2.81 0.71 -1.16
CA ASP A 105 -1.73 0.90 -2.14
C ASP A 105 -2.34 1.18 -3.54
N SER A 106 -1.51 1.71 -4.45
CA SER A 106 -1.94 2.15 -5.78
C SER A 106 -2.09 1.03 -6.84
N ASP A 107 -1.78 -0.21 -6.49
CA ASP A 107 -1.69 -1.35 -7.42
C ASP A 107 -2.69 -2.45 -7.05
N LEU A 108 -3.91 -2.04 -6.70
CA LEU A 108 -5.00 -2.94 -6.34
C LEU A 108 -6.33 -2.49 -6.96
N ILE A 109 -7.30 -3.40 -6.95
CA ILE A 109 -8.72 -3.11 -7.19
C ILE A 109 -9.56 -3.77 -6.10
N VAL A 110 -10.64 -3.09 -5.73
CA VAL A 110 -11.66 -3.57 -4.82
C VAL A 110 -12.83 -4.10 -5.65
N VAL A 111 -13.33 -5.30 -5.33
CA VAL A 111 -14.42 -5.99 -6.06
C VAL A 111 -15.58 -6.37 -5.14
N ASP A 112 -15.68 -5.69 -3.99
CA ASP A 112 -16.71 -5.87 -2.97
C ASP A 112 -16.93 -4.53 -2.23
N ASP A 113 -17.98 -4.42 -1.43
CA ASP A 113 -18.30 -3.18 -0.71
C ASP A 113 -17.26 -2.88 0.38
N ILE A 114 -16.50 -1.80 0.21
CA ILE A 114 -15.44 -1.35 1.12
C ILE A 114 -15.95 -1.07 2.54
N SER A 115 -17.25 -0.81 2.71
CA SER A 115 -17.87 -0.61 4.03
C SER A 115 -17.70 -1.84 4.93
N LYS A 116 -17.67 -3.05 4.36
CA LYS A 116 -17.40 -4.29 5.08
C LYS A 116 -16.01 -4.28 5.73
N LEU A 117 -14.99 -3.85 4.99
CA LEU A 117 -13.63 -3.67 5.54
C LEU A 117 -13.60 -2.56 6.60
N TRP A 118 -14.34 -1.46 6.40
CA TRP A 118 -14.42 -0.36 7.35
C TRP A 118 -14.94 -0.80 8.71
N THR A 119 -15.96 -1.67 8.75
CA THR A 119 -16.64 -2.10 9.98
C THR A 119 -15.86 -3.09 10.84
N ILE A 120 -14.71 -3.60 10.39
CA ILE A 120 -13.93 -4.58 11.16
C ILE A 120 -13.54 -4.01 12.53
N ASN A 121 -13.83 -4.75 13.60
CA ASN A 121 -13.45 -4.33 14.94
C ASN A 121 -11.94 -4.51 15.15
N LEU A 122 -11.22 -3.42 15.41
CA LEU A 122 -9.78 -3.45 15.70
C LEU A 122 -9.45 -3.88 17.13
N ASN A 123 -10.46 -4.07 17.98
CA ASN A 123 -10.30 -4.38 19.40
C ASN A 123 -9.30 -3.41 20.08
N SER A 124 -8.32 -3.95 20.80
CA SER A 124 -7.22 -3.17 21.37
C SER A 124 -6.15 -2.77 20.35
N ASN A 125 -6.11 -3.40 19.17
CA ASN A 125 -5.08 -3.16 18.16
C ASN A 125 -5.21 -1.76 17.52
N ILE A 126 -4.09 -1.27 16.97
CA ILE A 126 -4.03 0.03 16.27
C ILE A 126 -4.40 -0.13 14.80
N LEU A 127 -4.08 -1.28 14.21
CA LEU A 127 -4.41 -1.56 12.82
C LEU A 127 -4.84 -3.01 12.65
N GLY A 128 -5.62 -3.23 11.59
CA GLY A 128 -6.03 -4.53 11.11
C GLY A 128 -5.57 -4.75 9.67
N ALA A 129 -5.08 -5.95 9.39
CA ALA A 129 -4.63 -6.35 8.06
C ALA A 129 -4.68 -7.89 7.92
N PRO A 130 -4.76 -8.42 6.69
CA PRO A 130 -4.61 -9.85 6.47
C PRO A 130 -3.22 -10.36 6.87
N GLU A 131 -3.17 -11.32 7.80
CA GLU A 131 -1.93 -11.95 8.28
C GLU A 131 -1.68 -13.29 7.58
N TYR A 132 -0.44 -13.52 7.13
CA TYR A 132 0.01 -14.73 6.45
C TYR A 132 1.10 -15.41 7.30
N CYS A 133 0.67 -16.04 8.40
CA CYS A 133 1.56 -16.69 9.35
C CYS A 133 2.32 -17.91 8.78
N HIS A 134 1.93 -18.42 7.61
CA HIS A 134 2.65 -19.49 6.91
C HIS A 134 3.93 -18.98 6.20
N ALA A 135 4.06 -17.68 5.97
CA ALA A 135 5.25 -17.11 5.36
C ALA A 135 6.44 -17.18 6.33
N ASN A 136 7.63 -17.48 5.82
CA ASN A 136 8.85 -17.46 6.62
C ASN A 136 9.18 -16.02 7.04
N PHE A 137 8.77 -15.64 8.24
CA PHE A 137 8.95 -14.29 8.78
C PHE A 137 10.43 -13.88 8.87
N THR A 138 11.34 -14.85 9.04
CA THR A 138 12.78 -14.62 9.12
C THR A 138 13.34 -13.97 7.86
N HIS A 139 12.73 -14.21 6.68
CA HIS A 139 13.18 -13.66 5.39
C HIS A 139 13.03 -12.13 5.26
N TYR A 140 12.26 -11.49 6.13
CA TYR A 140 12.06 -10.03 6.05
C TYR A 140 13.19 -9.22 6.72
N PHE A 141 14.14 -9.90 7.37
CA PHE A 141 15.27 -9.29 8.08
C PHE A 141 16.58 -10.03 7.78
N THR A 142 17.71 -9.32 7.85
CA THR A 142 19.02 -9.89 7.54
C THR A 142 19.51 -10.80 8.68
N PRO A 143 20.49 -11.71 8.42
CA PRO A 143 21.12 -12.47 9.49
C PRO A 143 21.69 -11.60 10.62
N LYS A 144 22.16 -10.38 10.30
CA LYS A 144 22.65 -9.39 11.26
C LYS A 144 21.57 -8.86 12.21
N PHE A 145 20.32 -8.79 11.78
CA PHE A 145 19.20 -8.48 12.67
C PHE A 145 18.99 -9.61 13.68
N TRP A 146 18.91 -10.85 13.18
CA TRP A 146 18.59 -12.02 13.99
C TRP A 146 19.71 -12.37 14.98
N SER A 147 20.97 -12.19 14.60
CA SER A 147 22.13 -12.46 15.47
C SER A 147 22.35 -11.40 16.56
N ASN A 148 21.67 -10.25 16.51
CA ASN A 148 21.79 -9.21 17.52
C ASN A 148 20.58 -9.20 18.48
N PRO A 149 20.75 -9.62 19.75
CA PRO A 149 19.65 -9.66 20.72
C PRO A 149 19.00 -8.30 20.99
N LEU A 150 19.71 -7.19 20.81
CA LEU A 150 19.13 -5.84 20.98
C LEU A 150 18.06 -5.55 19.92
N PHE A 151 18.15 -6.17 18.75
CA PHE A 151 17.17 -6.00 17.68
C PHE A 151 16.10 -7.08 17.73
N SER A 152 16.50 -8.36 17.76
CA SER A 152 15.56 -9.48 17.69
C SER A 152 14.65 -9.62 18.92
N SER A 153 15.06 -9.08 20.08
CA SER A 153 14.24 -9.08 21.30
C SER A 153 12.92 -8.34 21.17
N ILE A 154 12.73 -7.46 20.17
CA ILE A 154 11.45 -6.80 19.88
C ILE A 154 10.29 -7.79 19.70
N PHE A 155 10.61 -9.00 19.24
CA PHE A 155 9.64 -10.07 18.99
C PHE A 155 9.52 -11.09 20.14
N ARG A 156 10.32 -11.00 21.22
CA ARG A 156 10.42 -12.03 22.27
C ARG A 156 9.07 -12.43 22.89
N PHE A 157 8.15 -11.48 23.02
CA PHE A 157 6.81 -11.69 23.61
C PHE A 157 5.69 -11.51 22.59
N ARG A 158 5.98 -11.72 21.31
CA ARG A 158 5.03 -11.61 20.21
C ARG A 158 5.03 -12.92 19.44
N LYS A 159 3.91 -13.21 18.78
CA LYS A 159 3.86 -14.21 17.72
C LYS A 159 3.83 -13.45 16.39
N PRO A 160 4.99 -13.01 15.87
CA PRO A 160 4.99 -12.16 14.69
C PRO A 160 4.57 -12.96 13.46
N CYS A 161 3.56 -12.46 12.76
CA CYS A 161 3.20 -12.93 11.43
C CYS A 161 3.50 -11.85 10.39
N TYR A 162 3.79 -12.29 9.16
CA TYR A 162 3.86 -11.37 8.04
C TYR A 162 2.44 -10.84 7.75
N PHE A 163 2.33 -9.54 7.53
CA PHE A 163 1.16 -8.94 6.91
C PHE A 163 1.63 -7.97 5.83
N ASN A 164 0.87 -7.89 4.75
CA ASN A 164 1.13 -6.93 3.69
C ASN A 164 0.63 -5.54 4.11
N THR A 165 1.41 -4.50 3.83
CA THR A 165 1.09 -3.11 4.23
C THR A 165 0.33 -2.31 3.17
N GLY A 166 -0.13 -2.96 2.10
CA GLY A 166 -0.89 -2.31 1.04
C GLY A 166 -2.39 -2.23 1.29
N VAL A 167 -2.90 -2.95 2.29
CA VAL A 167 -4.28 -2.84 2.75
C VAL A 167 -4.28 -2.87 4.27
N MET A 168 -4.67 -1.77 4.92
CA MET A 168 -4.71 -1.68 6.38
C MET A 168 -5.90 -0.84 6.83
N VAL A 169 -6.64 -1.29 7.84
CA VAL A 169 -7.58 -0.46 8.59
C VAL A 169 -6.84 0.11 9.78
N ILE A 170 -6.82 1.43 9.98
CA ILE A 170 -5.95 2.08 10.96
C ILE A 170 -6.76 3.01 11.86
N ASP A 171 -6.56 2.88 13.17
CA ASP A 171 -6.98 3.84 14.18
C ASP A 171 -5.91 4.95 14.32
N LEU A 172 -6.17 6.10 13.71
CA LEU A 172 -5.26 7.25 13.75
C LEU A 172 -5.24 7.92 15.12
N THR A 173 -6.29 7.78 15.92
CA THR A 173 -6.31 8.31 17.29
C THR A 173 -5.28 7.58 18.16
N LYS A 174 -5.34 6.24 18.16
CA LYS A 174 -4.33 5.41 18.84
C LYS A 174 -2.95 5.62 18.22
N TRP A 175 -2.85 5.79 16.91
CA TRP A 175 -1.58 6.07 16.23
C TRP A 175 -0.89 7.31 16.79
N ARG A 176 -1.62 8.43 16.85
CA ARG A 176 -1.14 9.73 17.38
C ARG A 176 -0.80 9.62 18.86
N ASN A 177 -1.72 9.12 19.68
CA ASN A 177 -1.57 9.07 21.14
C ASN A 177 -0.35 8.26 21.61
N HIS A 178 0.07 7.26 20.83
CA HIS A 178 1.19 6.39 21.18
C HIS A 178 2.45 6.65 20.34
N GLY A 179 2.49 7.72 19.54
CA GLY A 179 3.66 8.14 18.77
C GLY A 179 4.19 7.06 17.81
N TYR A 180 3.30 6.45 17.02
CA TYR A 180 3.70 5.34 16.14
C TYR A 180 4.57 5.76 14.96
N THR A 181 4.44 7.00 14.48
CA THR A 181 5.35 7.58 13.48
C THR A 181 6.79 7.55 14.00
N GLN A 182 7.03 8.03 15.22
CA GLN A 182 8.37 8.11 15.81
C GLN A 182 8.98 6.71 16.02
N LYS A 183 8.15 5.71 16.36
CA LYS A 183 8.58 4.30 16.47
C LYS A 183 9.02 3.73 15.12
N LEU A 184 8.31 4.05 14.04
CA LEU A 184 8.69 3.62 12.69
C LEU A 184 9.98 4.29 12.23
N GLU A 185 10.11 5.61 12.42
CA GLU A 185 11.34 6.33 12.09
C GLU A 185 12.54 5.82 12.89
N HIS A 186 12.36 5.45 14.16
CA HIS A 186 13.42 4.85 14.97
C HIS A 186 14.03 3.62 14.29
N TRP A 187 13.19 2.73 13.76
CA TRP A 187 13.66 1.56 13.01
C TRP A 187 14.29 1.92 11.66
N MET A 188 13.82 2.98 11.00
CA MET A 188 14.48 3.49 9.78
C MET A 188 15.90 4.03 10.09
N ARG A 189 16.09 4.71 11.22
CA ARG A 189 17.43 5.17 11.67
C ARG A 189 18.35 3.98 11.98
N ILE A 190 17.84 2.94 12.65
CA ILE A 190 18.59 1.69 12.89
C ILE A 190 18.97 1.04 11.55
N GLN A 191 18.03 0.94 10.61
CA GLN A 191 18.30 0.40 9.28
C GLN A 191 19.44 1.13 8.58
N LYS A 192 19.46 2.47 8.62
CA LYS A 192 20.51 3.27 7.98
C LYS A 192 21.90 2.99 8.52
N ARG A 193 22.01 2.70 9.82
CA ARG A 193 23.29 2.41 10.47
C ARG A 193 23.70 0.95 10.37
N TYR A 194 22.76 0.01 10.45
CA TYR A 194 23.06 -1.40 10.65
C TYR A 194 22.67 -2.32 9.49
N ARG A 195 21.82 -1.89 8.54
CA ARG A 195 21.33 -2.69 7.41
C ARG A 195 20.69 -4.02 7.87
N ILE A 196 19.63 -3.88 8.65
CA ILE A 196 18.89 -4.99 9.30
C ILE A 196 17.80 -5.62 8.40
N TYR A 197 17.51 -5.04 7.23
CA TYR A 197 16.63 -5.60 6.20
C TYR A 197 17.01 -5.06 4.81
N GLU A 198 16.45 -5.62 3.74
CA GLU A 198 16.73 -5.20 2.34
C GLU A 198 15.53 -4.61 1.59
N LEU A 199 14.34 -4.72 2.17
CA LEU A 199 13.09 -4.21 1.60
C LEU A 199 12.90 -2.71 1.89
N GLY A 200 11.89 -2.11 1.27
CA GLY A 200 11.55 -0.68 1.41
C GLY A 200 10.85 -0.36 2.73
N SER A 201 9.66 0.22 2.66
CA SER A 201 8.93 0.68 3.84
C SER A 201 8.26 -0.43 4.67
N LEU A 202 8.20 -1.68 4.19
CA LEU A 202 7.51 -2.79 4.86
C LEU A 202 8.15 -3.20 6.20
N PRO A 203 9.46 -3.46 6.32
CA PRO A 203 10.04 -3.99 7.55
C PRO A 203 9.86 -3.10 8.80
N PRO A 204 9.91 -1.75 8.72
CA PRO A 204 9.52 -0.89 9.85
C PRO A 204 8.13 -1.22 10.40
N PHE A 205 7.14 -1.44 9.53
CA PHE A 205 5.79 -1.83 9.97
C PHE A 205 5.79 -3.21 10.63
N LEU A 206 6.53 -4.18 10.10
CA LEU A 206 6.64 -5.51 10.73
C LEU A 206 7.30 -5.41 12.12
N LEU A 207 8.36 -4.61 12.27
CA LEU A 207 9.04 -4.38 13.56
C LEU A 207 8.13 -3.76 14.61
N VAL A 208 7.28 -2.83 14.19
CA VAL A 208 6.39 -2.10 15.09
C VAL A 208 5.13 -2.91 15.41
N PHE A 209 4.51 -3.54 14.40
CA PHE A 209 3.15 -4.07 14.49
C PHE A 209 3.03 -5.60 14.42
N ALA A 210 3.98 -6.37 13.89
CA ALA A 210 3.81 -7.82 13.77
C ALA A 210 3.55 -8.47 15.14
N GLY A 211 2.50 -9.30 15.21
CA GLY A 211 1.97 -9.88 16.45
C GLY A 211 1.15 -8.92 17.32
N LYS A 212 0.77 -7.76 16.78
CA LYS A 212 -0.10 -6.72 17.39
C LYS A 212 -1.07 -6.12 16.35
N VAL A 213 -1.44 -6.94 15.36
CA VAL A 213 -2.37 -6.60 14.29
C VAL A 213 -3.68 -7.32 14.56
N GLU A 214 -4.80 -6.67 14.26
CA GLU A 214 -6.08 -7.37 14.18
C GLU A 214 -6.14 -8.18 12.89
N GLY A 215 -6.41 -9.48 12.99
CA GLY A 215 -6.52 -10.36 11.84
C GLY A 215 -7.73 -10.00 10.97
N VAL A 216 -7.47 -9.64 9.71
CA VAL A 216 -8.51 -9.43 8.70
C VAL A 216 -8.57 -10.64 7.76
N GLU A 217 -9.77 -10.98 7.30
CA GLU A 217 -9.97 -12.07 6.33
C GLU A 217 -9.10 -11.88 5.08
N HIS A 218 -8.52 -12.97 4.56
CA HIS A 218 -7.62 -12.93 3.41
C HIS A 218 -8.27 -12.43 2.11
N ARG A 219 -9.62 -12.45 2.02
CA ARG A 219 -10.37 -11.89 0.89
C ARG A 219 -10.04 -10.43 0.60
N TRP A 220 -9.62 -9.69 1.62
CA TRP A 220 -9.28 -8.26 1.54
C TRP A 220 -7.87 -7.98 1.05
N ASN A 221 -7.08 -9.01 0.73
CA ASN A 221 -5.78 -8.81 0.13
C ASN A 221 -5.32 -10.05 -0.64
N GLN A 222 -5.81 -10.24 -1.87
CA GLN A 222 -5.25 -11.23 -2.80
C GLN A 222 -3.91 -10.72 -3.33
N HIS A 223 -2.90 -10.67 -2.46
CA HIS A 223 -1.58 -10.12 -2.74
C HIS A 223 -0.69 -11.09 -3.52
N GLY A 224 0.35 -10.53 -4.14
CA GLY A 224 1.38 -11.28 -4.87
C GLY A 224 1.10 -11.42 -6.37
N LEU A 225 0.04 -10.80 -6.89
CA LEU A 225 -0.32 -10.87 -8.32
C LEU A 225 0.72 -10.17 -9.22
N GLY A 226 1.61 -9.36 -8.62
CA GLY A 226 2.76 -8.74 -9.27
C GLY A 226 4.07 -9.51 -9.11
N GLY A 227 4.04 -10.79 -8.71
CA GLY A 227 5.21 -11.68 -8.55
C GLY A 227 6.13 -11.78 -9.79
N ASP A 228 7.36 -12.28 -9.58
CA ASP A 228 8.54 -12.14 -10.45
C ASP A 228 8.44 -12.90 -11.79
N ASN A 229 8.47 -12.15 -12.90
CA ASN A 229 8.41 -12.68 -14.27
C ASN A 229 9.75 -13.21 -14.80
N ILE A 230 10.78 -13.35 -13.96
CA ILE A 230 12.05 -13.98 -14.41
C ILE A 230 11.79 -15.44 -14.83
N GLU A 231 10.73 -16.07 -14.30
CA GLU A 231 10.27 -17.41 -14.69
C GLU A 231 8.87 -17.42 -15.33
N GLY A 232 8.26 -16.26 -15.61
CA GLY A 232 6.95 -16.18 -16.26
C GLY A 232 5.75 -16.70 -15.44
N LEU A 233 5.91 -16.89 -14.13
CA LEU A 233 4.86 -17.49 -13.29
C LEU A 233 3.84 -16.43 -12.84
N CYS A 234 2.70 -16.38 -13.53
CA CYS A 234 1.50 -15.74 -13.03
C CYS A 234 1.01 -16.49 -11.78
N ARG A 235 0.80 -15.76 -10.67
CA ARG A 235 0.32 -16.36 -9.43
C ARG A 235 -1.21 -16.48 -9.47
N ASP A 236 -1.72 -17.62 -9.01
CA ASP A 236 -3.15 -17.80 -8.75
C ASP A 236 -3.63 -17.05 -7.50
N LEU A 237 -4.95 -16.93 -7.36
CA LEU A 237 -5.59 -16.40 -6.17
C LEU A 237 -5.36 -17.33 -4.98
N HIS A 238 -5.26 -16.76 -3.78
CA HIS A 238 -5.34 -17.55 -2.55
C HIS A 238 -6.76 -18.15 -2.42
N PRO A 239 -6.91 -19.34 -1.81
CA PRO A 239 -8.21 -19.98 -1.65
C PRO A 239 -9.23 -19.10 -0.90
N GLY A 240 -10.51 -19.24 -1.25
CA GLY A 240 -11.62 -18.58 -0.57
C GLY A 240 -12.20 -17.39 -1.36
N PRO A 241 -13.10 -16.62 -0.73
CA PRO A 241 -13.73 -15.48 -1.37
C PRO A 241 -12.73 -14.36 -1.67
N VAL A 242 -13.08 -13.50 -2.62
CA VAL A 242 -12.26 -12.38 -3.08
C VAL A 242 -13.04 -11.09 -2.97
N SER A 243 -12.48 -10.12 -2.24
CA SER A 243 -13.01 -8.76 -2.11
C SER A 243 -12.01 -7.70 -2.61
N LEU A 244 -10.72 -8.04 -2.71
CA LEU A 244 -9.67 -7.14 -3.19
C LEU A 244 -8.53 -7.92 -3.85
N LEU A 245 -8.13 -7.50 -5.05
CA LEU A 245 -7.00 -8.05 -5.81
C LEU A 245 -5.82 -7.07 -5.77
N HIS A 246 -4.61 -7.57 -5.49
CA HIS A 246 -3.44 -6.72 -5.25
C HIS A 246 -2.20 -7.20 -6.00
N TRP A 247 -1.75 -6.39 -6.95
CA TRP A 247 -0.54 -6.58 -7.77
C TRP A 247 0.75 -6.19 -7.05
N SER A 248 0.84 -6.54 -5.77
CA SER A 248 2.04 -6.34 -4.98
C SER A 248 3.20 -7.10 -5.62
N GLY A 249 4.33 -6.42 -5.86
CA GLY A 249 5.48 -6.99 -6.56
C GLY A 249 5.97 -6.09 -7.71
N LYS A 250 6.70 -6.66 -8.66
CA LYS A 250 7.28 -5.94 -9.81
C LYS A 250 6.31 -5.83 -10.99
N GLY A 251 5.58 -6.91 -11.27
CA GLY A 251 4.63 -6.96 -12.38
C GLY A 251 3.42 -6.09 -12.10
N LYS A 252 3.16 -5.09 -12.94
CA LYS A 252 1.98 -4.24 -12.85
C LYS A 252 1.03 -4.55 -14.00
N PRO A 253 -0.29 -4.59 -13.74
CA PRO A 253 -1.26 -5.05 -14.74
C PRO A 253 -1.23 -4.14 -15.96
N TRP A 254 -1.22 -2.82 -15.78
CA TRP A 254 -1.11 -1.85 -16.88
C TRP A 254 0.16 -2.03 -17.72
N LEU A 255 1.32 -2.26 -17.09
CA LEU A 255 2.57 -2.51 -17.84
C LEU A 255 2.53 -3.83 -18.62
N ARG A 256 1.92 -4.87 -18.05
CA ARG A 256 1.83 -6.19 -18.68
C ARG A 256 0.82 -6.20 -19.84
N LEU A 257 -0.31 -5.50 -19.67
CA LEU A 257 -1.32 -5.29 -20.71
C LEU A 257 -0.73 -4.52 -21.89
N ASP A 258 -0.09 -3.37 -21.63
CA ASP A 258 0.56 -2.54 -22.67
C ASP A 258 1.63 -3.34 -23.43
N ALA A 259 2.41 -4.16 -22.73
CA ALA A 259 3.46 -4.99 -23.31
C ALA A 259 2.93 -6.27 -24.00
N LYS A 260 1.61 -6.50 -24.05
CA LYS A 260 0.98 -7.73 -24.57
C LYS A 260 1.53 -9.01 -23.92
N LYS A 261 1.87 -8.93 -22.64
CA LYS A 261 2.39 -10.03 -21.79
C LYS A 261 1.57 -10.16 -20.50
N ALA A 262 0.25 -10.01 -20.64
CA ALA A 262 -0.69 -10.04 -19.54
C ALA A 262 -0.79 -11.44 -18.92
N CYS A 263 -0.84 -11.48 -17.59
CA CYS A 263 -1.35 -12.64 -16.86
C CYS A 263 -2.88 -12.69 -16.95
N THR A 264 -3.48 -13.87 -16.81
CA THR A 264 -4.95 -14.04 -16.83
C THR A 264 -5.67 -13.08 -15.90
N LEU A 265 -5.15 -12.89 -14.68
CA LEU A 265 -5.77 -12.00 -13.70
C LEU A 265 -5.62 -10.51 -14.05
N ASP A 266 -4.66 -10.11 -14.89
CA ASP A 266 -4.53 -8.69 -15.31
C ASP A 266 -5.75 -8.18 -16.06
N TYR A 267 -6.46 -9.08 -16.76
CA TYR A 267 -7.71 -8.75 -17.43
C TYR A 267 -8.85 -8.42 -16.45
N LEU A 268 -8.73 -8.79 -15.17
CA LEU A 268 -9.66 -8.33 -14.13
C LEU A 268 -9.38 -6.87 -13.73
N TRP A 269 -8.16 -6.37 -13.95
CA TRP A 269 -7.80 -4.98 -13.70
C TRP A 269 -8.18 -4.07 -14.88
N ALA A 270 -8.12 -4.58 -16.11
CA ALA A 270 -8.35 -3.82 -17.34
C ALA A 270 -9.66 -3.00 -17.37
N PRO A 271 -10.81 -3.45 -16.85
CA PRO A 271 -12.05 -2.66 -16.84
C PRO A 271 -11.98 -1.38 -16.01
N TYR A 272 -11.03 -1.29 -15.07
CA TYR A 272 -10.85 -0.12 -14.21
C TYR A 272 -9.83 0.87 -14.79
N ASP A 273 -9.26 0.55 -15.94
CA ASP A 273 -8.26 1.37 -16.58
C ASP A 273 -8.89 2.44 -17.46
N LEU A 274 -8.90 3.66 -16.94
CA LEU A 274 -9.43 4.82 -17.67
C LEU A 274 -8.39 5.47 -18.59
N PHE A 275 -7.19 4.91 -18.69
CA PHE A 275 -6.17 5.43 -19.58
C PHE A 275 -6.58 5.17 -21.04
N ARG A 276 -6.86 6.25 -21.78
CA ARG A 276 -7.13 6.16 -23.21
C ARG A 276 -5.81 5.94 -23.94
N HIS A 277 -5.63 4.75 -24.50
CA HIS A 277 -4.67 4.57 -25.57
C HIS A 277 -5.16 5.42 -26.75
N GLU A 278 -4.36 6.39 -27.21
CA GLU A 278 -4.58 6.92 -28.55
C GLU A 278 -4.50 5.73 -29.50
N PHE A 279 -5.63 5.34 -30.07
CA PHE A 279 -5.63 4.40 -31.16
C PHE A 279 -4.84 5.06 -32.28
N LEU A 280 -3.65 4.54 -32.56
CA LEU A 280 -3.00 4.73 -33.84
C LEU A 280 -3.87 4.01 -34.87
N PHE A 281 -4.98 4.64 -35.27
CA PHE A 281 -5.58 4.39 -36.58
C PHE A 281 -4.59 4.94 -37.61
N SER A 282 -3.58 4.13 -37.94
CA SER A 282 -2.94 4.21 -39.24
C SER A 282 -3.83 3.40 -40.19
N ASP A 283 -4.90 4.05 -40.65
CA ASP A 283 -5.54 3.63 -41.89
C ASP A 283 -4.56 3.96 -43.02
N SER A 284 -4.10 2.93 -43.71
CA SER A 284 -3.52 2.99 -45.05
C SER A 284 -3.94 1.74 -45.80
#